data_AF-A0A1H4WHR4-F1
#
_entry.id   AF-A0A1H4WHR4-F1
#
_cell.length_a   1.000
_cell.length_b   1.000
_cell.length_c   1.000
_cell.angle_alpha   90.00
_cell.angle_beta   90.00
_cell.angle_gamma   90.00
#
_symmetry.space_group_name_H-M   'P 1'
#
loop_
_entity.id
_entity.type
_entity.pdbx_description
1 polymer ?
#
loop_
_entity_poly.entity_id
_entity_poly.type
_entity_poly.pdbx_seq_one_letter_code
_entity_poly.pdbx_strand_id
1 'polypeptide(L)'
;MKAWLGIGLLGVITAVTIVVVRTPQADTAPAVAPQSSTPSNQAIRSPEIPAALPTQQPVAIPAPAEKPMEEPPNEAQLNAQEAQMLIQLMADQGDPRSPALGQLNPRQPASAAQLADPAQYNAFEEQQTRDQIMAYASGVQQIPAIRERIEQAAQSGERSQTELDEARAALEQLEMLQSKLQRERPELMPASAELP
;
A
#
# COMPACT_ATOMS: atom_id res chain seq x y z
N MET A 1 44.25 -25.05 -15.58
CA MET A 1 44.19 -25.04 -17.06
C MET A 1 42.92 -24.30 -17.47
N LYS A 2 43.04 -23.32 -18.37
CA LYS A 2 41.93 -22.50 -18.90
C LYS A 2 41.35 -23.20 -20.12
N ALA A 3 40.02 -23.20 -20.25
CA ALA A 3 39.36 -23.37 -21.55
C ALA A 3 38.12 -22.47 -21.59
N TRP A 4 38.22 -21.45 -22.45
CA TRP A 4 37.15 -20.60 -22.95
C TRP A 4 36.51 -21.25 -24.18
N LEU A 5 35.22 -21.04 -24.38
CA LEU A 5 34.47 -20.99 -25.66
C LEU A 5 33.00 -20.78 -25.26
N GLY A 6 32.22 -19.79 -25.70
CA GLY A 6 32.31 -18.95 -26.89
C GLY A 6 30.95 -18.99 -27.61
N ILE A 7 30.10 -18.00 -27.32
CA ILE A 7 29.05 -17.37 -28.15
C ILE A 7 27.97 -18.25 -28.82
N GLY A 8 26.71 -17.94 -28.51
CA GLY A 8 25.53 -18.27 -29.31
C GLY A 8 24.40 -17.27 -29.06
N LEU A 9 24.41 -16.17 -29.81
CA LEU A 9 23.41 -15.11 -29.81
C LEU A 9 22.18 -15.61 -30.59
N LEU A 10 21.02 -15.75 -29.94
CA LEU A 10 19.75 -15.87 -30.66
C LEU A 10 18.69 -15.04 -29.94
N GLY A 11 18.42 -13.86 -30.52
CA GLY A 11 17.34 -12.99 -30.08
C GLY A 11 15.99 -13.63 -30.35
N VAL A 12 15.17 -13.73 -29.31
CA VAL A 12 13.75 -14.04 -29.45
C VAL A 12 13.02 -12.70 -29.44
N ILE A 13 12.61 -12.26 -30.62
CA ILE A 13 11.69 -11.14 -30.82
C ILE A 13 10.30 -11.68 -30.49
N THR A 14 9.79 -11.42 -29.28
CA THR A 14 8.41 -11.74 -28.93
C THR A 14 7.50 -10.65 -29.50
N ALA A 15 6.75 -11.01 -30.54
CA ALA A 15 5.72 -10.16 -31.13
C ALA A 15 4.58 -9.92 -30.13
N VAL A 16 4.29 -8.66 -29.84
CA VAL A 16 3.13 -8.24 -29.05
C VAL A 16 1.92 -8.20 -29.97
N THR A 17 1.02 -9.17 -29.86
CA THR A 17 -0.32 -9.10 -30.45
C THR A 17 -1.26 -8.33 -29.51
N ILE A 18 -1.67 -7.14 -29.93
CA ILE A 18 -2.72 -6.36 -29.27
C ILE A 18 -4.07 -6.98 -29.66
N VAL A 19 -4.79 -7.55 -28.69
CA VAL A 19 -6.19 -7.95 -28.86
C VAL A 19 -7.05 -6.71 -28.65
N VAL A 20 -7.61 -6.19 -29.74
CA VAL A 20 -8.62 -5.13 -29.69
C VAL A 20 -9.96 -5.77 -29.34
N VAL A 21 -10.42 -5.56 -28.10
CA VAL A 21 -11.79 -5.93 -27.70
C VAL A 21 -12.76 -4.93 -28.34
N ARG A 22 -13.60 -5.44 -29.24
CA ARG A 22 -14.64 -4.70 -29.95
C ARG A 22 -15.85 -4.57 -29.04
N THR A 23 -16.11 -3.39 -28.48
CA THR A 23 -17.38 -3.09 -27.80
C THR A 23 -18.50 -3.01 -28.84
N PRO A 24 -19.67 -3.64 -28.64
CA PRO A 24 -20.80 -3.48 -29.55
C PRO A 24 -21.35 -2.05 -29.42
N GLN A 25 -21.27 -1.29 -30.52
CA GLN A 25 -22.04 -0.08 -30.72
C GLN A 25 -23.53 -0.44 -30.68
N ALA A 26 -24.29 0.26 -29.82
CA ALA A 26 -25.73 0.31 -29.96
C ALA A 26 -26.05 1.08 -31.24
N ASP A 27 -26.65 0.35 -32.18
CA ASP A 27 -27.17 0.84 -33.44
C ASP A 27 -28.46 1.62 -33.18
N THR A 28 -28.41 2.93 -33.35
CA THR A 28 -29.58 3.76 -33.65
C THR A 28 -29.25 4.63 -34.85
N ALA A 29 -29.45 4.06 -36.04
CA ALA A 29 -29.57 4.78 -37.29
C ALA A 29 -30.95 5.47 -37.41
N PRO A 30 -31.21 6.35 -38.40
CA PRO A 30 -30.32 7.37 -38.98
C PRO A 30 -31.06 8.72 -39.18
N ALA A 31 -30.33 9.84 -39.28
CA ALA A 31 -30.83 11.02 -40.01
C ALA A 31 -29.70 11.96 -40.47
N VAL A 32 -29.52 11.99 -41.79
CA VAL A 32 -29.10 13.13 -42.63
C VAL A 32 -27.59 13.48 -42.72
N ALA A 33 -27.02 13.02 -43.84
CA ALA A 33 -26.20 13.72 -44.84
C ALA A 33 -24.87 14.43 -44.47
N PRO A 34 -23.90 14.46 -45.41
CA PRO A 34 -22.49 14.70 -45.13
C PRO A 34 -22.16 16.20 -45.20
N GLN A 35 -21.35 16.70 -44.27
CA GLN A 35 -20.68 17.99 -44.43
C GLN A 35 -19.20 17.87 -44.10
N SER A 36 -18.41 17.93 -45.17
CA SER A 36 -16.99 18.20 -45.20
C SER A 36 -16.70 19.44 -44.36
N SER A 37 -15.80 19.35 -43.38
CA SER A 37 -15.26 20.54 -42.71
C SER A 37 -13.74 20.44 -42.62
N THR A 38 -13.10 21.34 -43.36
CA THR A 38 -11.73 21.82 -43.21
C THR A 38 -11.45 22.30 -41.78
N PRO A 39 -10.18 22.31 -41.31
CA PRO A 39 -9.85 22.63 -39.93
C PRO A 39 -10.02 24.14 -39.69
N SER A 40 -10.99 24.50 -38.86
CA SER A 40 -11.20 25.86 -38.39
C SER A 40 -10.43 26.06 -37.09
N ASN A 41 -9.28 26.74 -37.19
CA ASN A 41 -8.62 27.36 -36.06
C ASN A 41 -9.54 28.48 -35.53
N GLN A 42 -10.31 28.20 -34.49
CA GLN A 42 -11.02 29.22 -33.73
C GLN A 42 -10.63 29.12 -32.26
N ALA A 43 -9.80 30.08 -31.86
CA ALA A 43 -9.59 30.46 -30.47
C ALA A 43 -10.94 30.64 -29.77
N ILE A 44 -11.17 29.84 -28.74
CA ILE A 44 -12.32 29.99 -27.85
C ILE A 44 -12.12 31.30 -27.09
N ARG A 45 -12.99 32.28 -27.39
CA ARG A 45 -13.18 33.47 -26.58
C ARG A 45 -13.81 33.07 -25.25
N SER A 46 -13.24 33.59 -24.16
CA SER A 46 -13.84 33.51 -22.82
C SER A 46 -15.12 34.35 -22.74
N PRO A 47 -16.12 33.94 -21.94
CA PRO A 47 -17.35 34.69 -21.76
C PRO A 47 -17.12 35.99 -20.97
N GLU A 48 -17.67 37.10 -21.47
CA GLU A 48 -17.72 38.39 -20.78
C GLU A 48 -18.61 38.31 -19.53
N ILE A 49 -18.05 38.69 -18.37
CA ILE A 49 -18.76 38.85 -17.10
C ILE A 49 -19.12 40.34 -16.96
N PRO A 50 -20.39 40.70 -16.68
CA PRO A 50 -20.76 42.10 -16.47
C PRO A 50 -20.10 42.66 -15.21
N ALA A 51 -19.55 43.87 -15.36
CA ALA A 51 -18.98 44.67 -14.29
C ALA A 51 -20.06 45.20 -13.34
N ALA A 52 -19.90 44.89 -12.04
CA ALA A 52 -19.98 45.84 -10.92
C ALA A 52 -20.22 45.06 -9.60
N LEU A 53 -19.16 44.82 -8.83
CA LEU A 53 -19.25 44.59 -7.40
C LEU A 53 -18.38 45.65 -6.70
N PRO A 54 -18.87 46.30 -5.63
CA PRO A 54 -18.14 47.36 -4.95
C PRO A 54 -16.84 46.82 -4.36
N THR A 55 -15.75 47.53 -4.62
CA THR A 55 -14.43 47.28 -4.03
C THR A 55 -14.50 47.52 -2.52
N GLN A 56 -14.70 46.45 -1.75
CA GLN A 56 -14.37 46.48 -0.32
C GLN A 56 -12.84 46.49 -0.20
N GLN A 57 -12.29 47.62 0.23
CA GLN A 57 -10.92 47.69 0.71
C GLN A 57 -10.76 46.70 1.87
N PRO A 58 -9.76 45.80 1.86
CA PRO A 58 -9.46 44.99 3.02
C PRO A 58 -9.07 45.92 4.16
N VAL A 59 -9.88 45.96 5.22
CA VAL A 59 -9.47 46.53 6.51
C VAL A 59 -8.31 45.67 6.99
N ALA A 60 -7.14 46.26 7.14
CA ALA A 60 -6.00 45.60 7.74
C ALA A 60 -6.35 45.26 9.19
N ILE A 61 -6.57 43.98 9.46
CA ILE A 61 -6.60 43.45 10.83
C ILE A 61 -5.15 43.53 11.32
N PRO A 62 -4.84 44.23 12.43
CA PRO A 62 -3.50 44.17 12.99
C PRO A 62 -3.23 42.72 13.38
N ALA A 63 -2.20 42.13 12.76
CA ALA A 63 -1.70 40.81 13.13
C ALA A 63 -1.33 40.84 14.62
N PRO A 64 -1.81 39.88 15.45
CA PRO A 64 -1.26 39.68 16.78
C PRO A 64 0.24 39.46 16.65
N ALA A 65 1.02 40.14 17.50
CA ALA A 65 2.46 39.93 17.54
C ALA A 65 2.76 38.43 17.69
N GLU A 66 3.43 37.87 16.69
CA GLU A 66 3.94 36.51 16.73
C GLU A 66 4.86 36.42 17.95
N LYS A 67 4.47 35.63 18.95
CA LYS A 67 5.41 35.21 19.99
C LYS A 67 6.56 34.53 19.26
N PRO A 68 7.84 34.85 19.55
CA PRO A 68 8.96 34.11 19.01
C PRO A 68 8.73 32.62 19.24
N MET A 69 8.51 31.90 18.15
CA MET A 69 8.43 30.46 18.16
C MET A 69 9.81 30.00 18.61
N GLU A 70 9.85 29.28 19.73
CA GLU A 70 11.09 28.66 20.20
C GLU A 70 11.60 27.77 19.06
N GLU A 71 12.77 28.13 18.54
CA GLU A 71 13.40 27.46 17.42
C GLU A 71 13.54 25.99 17.80
N PRO A 72 13.02 25.05 16.98
CA PRO A 72 13.16 23.64 17.29
C PRO A 72 14.66 23.34 17.47
N PRO A 73 15.03 22.43 18.38
CA PRO A 73 16.42 22.04 18.55
C PRO A 73 16.98 21.69 17.18
N ASN A 74 18.14 22.28 16.83
CA ASN A 74 18.82 22.06 15.56
C ASN A 74 19.02 20.56 15.35
N GLU A 75 18.12 19.93 14.60
CA GLU A 75 18.21 18.52 14.24
C GLU A 75 19.55 18.36 13.51
N ALA A 76 20.36 17.38 13.94
CA ALA A 76 21.64 17.13 13.30
C ALA A 76 21.41 16.87 11.81
N GLN A 77 21.72 17.86 10.97
CA GLN A 77 21.54 17.74 9.53
C GLN A 77 22.57 16.75 9.01
N LEU A 78 22.10 15.55 8.66
CA LEU A 78 22.91 14.54 8.01
C LEU A 78 23.37 15.05 6.65
N ASN A 79 24.66 14.96 6.38
CA ASN A 79 25.14 15.21 5.02
C ASN A 79 24.72 14.05 4.08
N ALA A 80 24.82 14.26 2.76
CA ALA A 80 24.35 13.28 1.79
C ALA A 80 25.02 11.89 1.92
N GLN A 81 26.30 11.84 2.32
CA GLN A 81 27.03 10.58 2.49
C GLN A 81 26.60 9.84 3.76
N GLU A 82 26.40 10.57 4.85
CA GLU A 82 25.88 10.01 6.11
C GLU A 82 24.46 9.49 5.94
N ALA A 83 23.61 10.23 5.24
CA ALA A 83 22.24 9.79 4.92
C ALA A 83 22.25 8.51 4.09
N GLN A 84 23.13 8.40 3.08
CA GLN A 84 23.28 7.18 2.27
C GLN A 84 23.74 5.99 3.12
N MET A 85 24.67 6.21 4.05
CA MET A 85 25.13 5.17 4.97
C MET A 85 24.02 4.71 5.92
N LEU A 86 23.24 5.64 6.48
CA LEU A 86 22.12 5.33 7.36
C LEU A 86 21.03 4.57 6.62
N ILE A 87 20.71 4.96 5.38
CA ILE A 87 19.75 4.24 4.52
C ILE A 87 20.23 2.80 4.28
N GLN A 88 21.51 2.60 3.96
CA GLN A 88 22.06 1.26 3.75
C GLN A 88 22.00 0.42 5.03
N LEU A 89 22.34 1.02 6.18
CA LEU A 89 22.25 0.35 7.48
C LEU A 89 20.82 -0.08 7.80
N MET A 90 19.84 0.79 7.54
CA MET A 90 18.42 0.50 7.73
C MET A 90 17.91 -0.55 6.72
N ALA A 91 18.46 -0.60 5.51
CA ALA A 91 18.12 -1.64 4.54
C ALA A 91 18.62 -3.03 5.00
N ASP A 92 19.79 -3.07 5.62
CA ASP A 92 20.41 -4.33 6.07
C ASP A 92 19.88 -4.81 7.42
N GLN A 93 19.64 -3.90 8.36
CA GLN A 93 19.25 -4.23 9.74
C GLN A 93 17.81 -3.87 10.11
N GLY A 94 17.09 -3.15 9.23
CA GLY A 94 15.76 -2.62 9.51
C GLY A 94 15.78 -1.33 10.34
N ASP A 95 14.61 -0.69 10.48
CA ASP A 95 14.41 0.38 11.45
C ASP A 95 14.15 -0.27 12.83
N PRO A 96 14.93 0.05 13.88
CA PRO A 96 14.73 -0.51 15.22
C PRO A 96 13.37 -0.15 15.83
N ARG A 97 12.69 0.88 15.32
CA ARG A 97 11.33 1.26 15.73
C ARG A 97 10.26 0.42 15.06
N SER A 98 10.59 -0.25 13.97
CA SER A 98 9.67 -1.18 13.31
C SER A 98 9.67 -2.51 14.06
N PRO A 99 8.50 -3.14 14.23
CA PRO A 99 8.47 -4.51 14.71
C PRO A 99 9.25 -5.40 13.74
N ALA A 100 9.85 -6.47 14.27
CA ALA A 100 10.48 -7.49 13.43
C ALA A 100 9.46 -7.98 12.40
N LEU A 101 9.82 -7.91 11.11
CA LEU A 101 9.00 -8.49 10.06
C LEU A 101 8.84 -9.99 10.37
N GLY A 102 7.60 -10.47 10.33
CA GLY A 102 7.33 -11.90 10.49
C GLY A 102 8.09 -12.73 9.44
N GLN A 103 8.22 -14.03 9.69
CA GLN A 103 8.86 -14.92 8.73
C GLN A 103 8.10 -14.87 7.40
N LEU A 104 8.80 -14.46 6.34
CA LEU A 104 8.28 -14.56 4.98
C LEU A 104 8.24 -16.04 4.62
N ASN A 105 7.04 -16.61 4.54
CA ASN A 105 6.88 -18.00 4.13
C ASN A 105 6.74 -18.03 2.59
N PRO A 106 7.77 -18.48 1.85
CA PRO A 106 7.69 -18.51 0.39
C PRO A 106 6.58 -19.45 -0.05
N ARG A 107 5.88 -19.09 -1.13
CA ARG A 107 4.84 -19.93 -1.70
C ARG A 107 5.46 -21.25 -2.17
N GLN A 108 4.93 -22.37 -1.72
CA GLN A 108 5.33 -23.68 -2.22
C GLN A 108 4.82 -23.85 -3.66
N PRO A 109 5.65 -24.27 -4.62
CA PRO A 109 5.18 -24.55 -5.97
C PRO A 109 4.33 -25.84 -6.00
N ALA A 110 3.38 -25.91 -6.93
CA ALA A 110 2.63 -27.13 -7.19
C ALA A 110 3.57 -28.26 -7.66
N SER A 111 3.31 -29.48 -7.22
CA SER A 111 4.01 -30.67 -7.69
C SER A 111 3.62 -31.04 -9.13
N ALA A 112 4.46 -31.84 -9.81
CA ALA A 112 4.16 -32.31 -11.17
C ALA A 112 2.86 -33.13 -11.25
N ALA A 113 2.53 -33.89 -10.21
CA ALA A 113 1.27 -34.63 -10.14
C ALA A 113 0.05 -33.70 -10.03
N GLN A 114 0.15 -32.65 -9.20
CA GLN A 114 -0.89 -31.63 -9.08
C GLN A 114 -1.07 -30.84 -10.38
N LEU A 115 0.02 -30.52 -11.08
CA LEU A 115 -0.05 -29.81 -12.36
C LEU A 115 -0.63 -30.67 -13.51
N ALA A 116 -0.55 -32.00 -13.41
CA ALA A 116 -1.06 -32.91 -14.42
C ALA A 116 -2.56 -33.20 -14.31
N ASP A 117 -3.17 -32.92 -13.15
CA ASP A 117 -4.58 -33.20 -12.85
C ASP A 117 -5.32 -31.92 -12.41
N PRO A 118 -6.29 -31.42 -13.20
CA PRO A 118 -7.04 -30.22 -12.85
C PRO A 118 -7.72 -30.26 -11.48
N ALA A 119 -8.21 -31.42 -11.03
CA ALA A 119 -8.87 -31.53 -9.73
C ALA A 119 -7.88 -31.36 -8.58
N GLN A 120 -6.68 -31.95 -8.71
CA GLN A 120 -5.61 -31.80 -7.71
C GLN A 120 -5.02 -30.39 -7.70
N TYR A 121 -4.89 -29.77 -8.86
CA TYR A 121 -4.45 -28.38 -8.95
C TYR A 121 -5.42 -27.44 -8.23
N ASN A 122 -6.73 -27.61 -8.45
CA ASN A 122 -7.75 -26.76 -7.79
C ASN A 122 -7.71 -26.91 -6.26
N ALA A 123 -7.62 -28.15 -5.76
CA ALA A 123 -7.50 -28.39 -4.31
C ALA A 123 -6.22 -27.76 -3.72
N PHE A 124 -5.12 -27.82 -4.46
CA PHE A 124 -3.88 -27.13 -4.09
C PHE A 124 -4.06 -25.60 -4.04
N GLU A 125 -4.68 -24.98 -5.04
CA GLU A 125 -4.91 -23.53 -5.06
C GLU A 125 -5.86 -23.08 -3.94
N GLU A 126 -6.89 -23.86 -3.62
CA GLU A 126 -7.78 -23.61 -2.48
C GLU A 126 -7.01 -23.64 -1.16
N GLN A 127 -6.14 -24.63 -0.98
CA GLN A 127 -5.27 -24.71 0.20
C GLN A 127 -4.32 -23.51 0.26
N GLN A 128 -3.65 -23.17 -0.83
CA GLN A 128 -2.74 -22.01 -0.90
C GLN A 128 -3.47 -20.71 -0.53
N THR A 129 -4.68 -20.54 -1.04
CA THR A 129 -5.52 -19.38 -0.73
C THR A 129 -5.87 -19.35 0.76
N ARG A 130 -6.25 -20.49 1.33
CA ARG A 130 -6.57 -20.58 2.76
C ARG A 130 -5.35 -20.28 3.63
N ASP A 131 -4.19 -20.85 3.31
CA ASP A 131 -2.94 -20.63 4.05
C ASP A 131 -2.53 -19.15 4.01
N GLN A 132 -2.71 -18.48 2.87
CA GLN A 132 -2.47 -17.05 2.73
C GLN A 132 -3.41 -16.22 3.61
N ILE A 133 -4.70 -16.56 3.63
CA ILE A 133 -5.69 -15.87 4.46
C ILE A 133 -5.38 -16.09 5.96
N MET A 134 -5.00 -17.31 6.36
CA MET A 134 -4.59 -17.61 7.73
C MET A 134 -3.36 -16.80 8.15
N ALA A 135 -2.37 -16.64 7.26
CA ALA A 135 -1.20 -15.83 7.53
C ALA A 135 -1.58 -14.36 7.78
N TYR A 136 -2.49 -13.79 6.99
CA TYR A 136 -3.00 -12.43 7.22
C TYR A 136 -3.78 -12.32 8.54
N ALA A 137 -4.66 -13.30 8.81
CA ALA A 137 -5.45 -13.33 10.02
C ALA A 137 -4.61 -13.59 11.29
N SER A 138 -3.41 -14.16 11.17
CA SER A 138 -2.55 -14.51 12.31
C SER A 138 -2.15 -13.31 13.20
N GLY A 139 -2.21 -12.09 12.67
CA GLY A 139 -1.90 -10.87 13.44
C GLY A 139 -2.76 -10.71 14.71
N VAL A 140 -4.01 -11.19 14.70
CA VAL A 140 -4.89 -11.10 15.88
C VAL A 140 -4.45 -12.00 17.04
N GLN A 141 -3.60 -13.00 16.77
CA GLN A 141 -3.05 -13.88 17.80
C GLN A 141 -2.04 -13.15 18.69
N GLN A 142 -1.44 -12.07 18.20
CA GLN A 142 -0.43 -11.31 18.92
C GLN A 142 -1.02 -10.26 19.85
N ILE A 143 -2.34 -10.04 19.85
CA ILE A 143 -3.03 -9.04 20.67
C ILE A 143 -2.58 -9.08 22.16
N PRO A 144 -2.51 -10.25 22.83
CA PRO A 144 -2.06 -10.30 24.22
C PRO A 144 -0.63 -9.81 24.41
N ALA A 145 0.30 -10.22 23.55
CA ALA A 145 1.69 -9.79 23.59
C ALA A 145 1.85 -8.30 23.25
N ILE A 146 1.04 -7.78 22.32
CA ILE A 146 1.02 -6.35 21.99
C ILE A 146 0.54 -5.54 23.21
N ARG A 147 -0.52 -5.98 23.89
CA ARG A 147 -1.02 -5.32 25.10
C ARG A 147 0.04 -5.25 26.19
N GLU A 148 0.72 -6.37 26.46
CA GLU A 148 1.80 -6.42 27.45
C GLU A 148 2.94 -5.46 27.09
N ARG A 149 3.37 -5.40 25.82
CA ARG A 149 4.43 -4.48 25.38
C ARG A 149 4.03 -3.00 25.55
N ILE A 150 2.77 -2.66 25.27
CA ILE A 150 2.26 -1.29 25.49
C ILE A 150 2.30 -0.94 26.98
N GLU A 151 1.90 -1.88 27.85
CA GLU A 151 1.94 -1.69 29.31
C GLU A 151 3.38 -1.55 29.82
N GLN A 152 4.30 -2.39 29.35
CA GLN A 152 5.72 -2.30 29.68
C GLN A 152 6.32 -0.96 29.25
N ALA A 153 6.02 -0.51 28.03
CA ALA A 153 6.48 0.79 27.52
C ALA A 153 5.89 1.98 28.32
N ALA A 154 4.66 1.84 28.81
CA ALA A 154 4.04 2.84 29.68
C ALA A 154 4.70 2.91 31.07
N GLN A 155 5.15 1.76 31.59
CA GLN A 155 5.83 1.69 32.89
C GLN A 155 7.29 2.13 32.82
N SER A 156 7.99 1.80 31.73
CA SER A 156 9.39 2.18 31.54
C SER A 156 9.57 3.64 31.17
N GLY A 157 8.54 4.28 30.61
CA GLY A 157 8.64 5.63 30.06
C GLY A 157 9.46 5.69 28.77
N GLU A 158 9.71 4.55 28.11
CA GLU A 158 10.48 4.47 26.86
C GLU A 158 9.76 5.17 25.70
N ARG A 159 8.43 5.26 25.76
CA ARG A 159 7.59 5.89 24.73
C ARG A 159 6.84 7.08 25.29
N SER A 160 6.63 8.08 24.44
CA SER A 160 5.82 9.25 24.78
C SER A 160 4.35 8.87 24.97
N GLN A 161 3.61 9.69 25.70
CA GLN A 161 2.18 9.45 25.92
C GLN A 161 1.40 9.39 24.61
N THR A 162 1.73 10.26 23.64
CA THR A 162 1.12 10.28 22.32
C THR A 162 1.33 8.94 21.58
N GLU A 163 2.55 8.41 21.58
CA GLU A 163 2.85 7.12 20.94
C GLU A 163 2.11 5.96 21.62
N LEU A 164 1.97 6.00 22.95
CA LEU A 164 1.22 4.99 23.70
C LEU A 164 -0.27 5.05 23.36
N ASP A 165 -0.84 6.24 23.20
CA ASP A 165 -2.24 6.43 22.83
C ASP A 165 -2.50 5.97 21.39
N GLU A 166 -1.57 6.24 20.46
CA GLU A 166 -1.61 5.69 19.10
C GLU A 166 -1.54 4.16 19.10
N ALA A 167 -0.64 3.58 19.90
CA ALA A 167 -0.51 2.12 20.00
C ALA A 167 -1.77 1.46 20.57
N ARG A 168 -2.43 2.10 21.55
CA ARG A 168 -3.72 1.65 22.11
C ARG A 168 -4.83 1.73 21.07
N ALA A 169 -4.93 2.83 20.32
CA ALA A 169 -5.90 2.96 19.23
C ALA A 169 -5.69 1.89 18.14
N ALA A 170 -4.44 1.58 17.79
CA ALA A 170 -4.14 0.50 16.85
C ALA A 170 -4.52 -0.88 17.41
N LEU A 171 -4.31 -1.12 18.71
CA LEU A 171 -4.73 -2.35 19.38
C LEU A 171 -6.25 -2.53 19.33
N GLU A 172 -7.03 -1.47 19.56
CA GLU A 172 -8.49 -1.49 19.43
C GLU A 172 -8.94 -1.90 18.02
N GLN A 173 -8.24 -1.42 16.97
CA GLN A 173 -8.53 -1.84 15.60
C GLN A 173 -8.26 -3.34 15.38
N LEU A 174 -7.20 -3.89 15.97
CA LEU A 174 -6.92 -5.32 15.91
C LEU A 174 -7.98 -6.15 16.65
N GLU A 175 -8.50 -5.67 17.78
CA GLU A 175 -9.58 -6.33 18.54
C GLU A 175 -10.92 -6.31 17.78
N MET A 176 -11.21 -5.20 17.08
CA MET A 176 -12.36 -5.15 16.16
C MET A 176 -12.21 -6.15 15.01
N LEU A 177 -11.02 -6.27 14.44
CA LEU A 177 -10.74 -7.26 13.40
C LEU A 177 -10.91 -8.69 13.93
N GLN A 178 -10.39 -8.99 15.13
CA GLN A 178 -10.58 -10.29 15.78
C GLN A 178 -12.06 -10.61 15.94
N SER A 179 -12.85 -9.66 16.46
CA SER A 179 -14.30 -9.80 16.64
C SER A 179 -15.03 -10.03 15.31
N LYS A 180 -14.61 -9.34 14.25
CA LYS A 180 -15.16 -9.53 12.90
C LYS A 180 -14.84 -10.91 12.35
N LEU A 181 -13.59 -11.35 12.46
CA LEU A 181 -13.16 -12.69 12.03
C LEU A 181 -13.91 -13.78 12.78
N GLN A 182 -14.08 -13.64 14.10
CA GLN A 182 -14.82 -14.61 14.90
C GLN A 182 -16.29 -14.74 14.48
N ARG A 183 -16.91 -13.65 14.02
CA ARG A 183 -18.31 -13.64 13.57
C ARG A 183 -18.49 -14.13 12.13
N GLU A 184 -17.65 -13.64 11.22
CA GLU A 184 -17.85 -13.85 9.78
C GLU A 184 -17.09 -15.07 9.24
N ARG A 185 -15.98 -15.42 9.89
CA ARG A 185 -15.02 -16.43 9.43
C ARG A 185 -14.43 -17.21 10.60
N PRO A 186 -15.25 -17.89 11.43
CA PRO A 186 -14.76 -18.64 12.58
C PRO A 186 -13.77 -19.74 12.19
N GLU A 187 -13.80 -20.24 10.94
CA GLU A 187 -12.84 -21.19 10.38
C GLU A 187 -11.42 -20.64 10.22
N LEU A 188 -11.25 -19.31 10.29
CA LEU A 188 -9.97 -18.61 10.27
C LEU A 188 -9.49 -18.24 11.67
N MET A 189 -10.34 -18.38 12.68
CA MET A 189 -9.90 -18.24 14.06
C MET A 189 -8.96 -19.39 14.38
N PRO A 190 -7.87 -19.14 15.12
CA PRO A 190 -7.07 -20.24 15.64
C PRO A 190 -7.99 -21.17 16.42
N ALA A 191 -7.96 -22.48 16.11
CA ALA A 191 -8.51 -23.46 17.02
C ALA A 191 -7.82 -23.23 18.36
N SER A 192 -8.58 -22.91 19.40
CA SER A 192 -8.05 -22.79 20.76
C SER A 192 -7.15 -23.99 20.99
N ALA A 193 -5.85 -23.75 21.15
CA ALA A 193 -4.91 -24.83 21.38
C ALA A 193 -5.42 -25.59 22.60
N GLU A 194 -5.94 -26.80 22.38
CA GLU A 194 -6.11 -27.78 23.45
C GLU A 194 -4.70 -27.98 24.03
N LEU A 195 -4.49 -27.37 25.20
CA LEU A 195 -3.34 -27.68 26.04
C LEU A 195 -3.51 -29.14 26.50
N PRO A 196 -2.49 -29.99 26.36
CA PRO A 196 -2.49 -31.33 26.95
C PRO A 196 -2.48 -31.29 28.48
#